data_AF-A0A7W1KIS0-F1
#
_entry.id   AF-A0A7W1KIS0-F1
#
_cell.length_a   1.000
_cell.length_b   1.000
_cell.length_c   1.000
_cell.angle_alpha   90.00
_cell.angle_beta   90.00
_cell.angle_gamma   90.00
#
_symmetry.space_group_name_H-M   'P 1'
#
loop_
_entity.id
_entity.type
_entity.pdbx_description
1 polymer ?
#
loop_
_entity_poly.entity_id
_entity_poly.type
_entity_poly.pdbx_seq_one_letter_code
_entity_poly.pdbx_strand_id
1 'polypeptide(L)'
;YKSIETDQKSASGEALDFSKVLGVWGKSEAGNETSGELYNETTLGVIPVGNLFAPDRKKLLELASSLDVYKVEYANINRTTINGRPAYEYTVKVLPSAYVTLLKAYAEAVGLTHLRNIDPANYENADSIEFKLLVDVRTRRLASIVYANGRMEKYVAYGTQATVDLPKETIPVEELQERIQQVQ
;
A
#
# COMPACT_ATOMS: atom_id res chain seq x y z
N TYR A 1 -13.63 0.16 -8.54
CA TYR A 1 -13.49 -0.65 -7.31
C TYR A 1 -14.32 -1.93 -7.40
N LYS A 2 -13.98 -2.99 -6.63
CA LYS A 2 -14.78 -4.25 -6.59
C LYS A 2 -15.90 -4.20 -5.53
N SER A 3 -15.63 -3.57 -4.39
CA SER A 3 -16.60 -3.28 -3.34
C SER A 3 -16.15 -2.05 -2.55
N ILE A 4 -17.10 -1.31 -1.98
CA ILE A 4 -16.87 -0.19 -1.05
C ILE A 4 -17.83 -0.40 0.12
N GLU A 5 -17.30 -0.41 1.33
CA GLU A 5 -18.08 -0.45 2.58
C GLU A 5 -17.74 0.81 3.37
N THR A 6 -18.75 1.59 3.74
CA THR A 6 -18.59 2.84 4.50
C THR A 6 -19.78 3.06 5.41
N ASP A 7 -19.53 3.65 6.57
CA ASP A 7 -20.53 4.15 7.51
C ASP A 7 -20.88 5.63 7.26
N GLN A 8 -20.21 6.26 6.30
CA GLN A 8 -20.52 7.63 5.87
C GLN A 8 -21.91 7.70 5.24
N LYS A 9 -22.56 8.82 5.48
CA LYS A 9 -23.89 9.15 4.98
C LYS A 9 -23.81 10.34 4.04
N SER A 10 -24.72 10.41 3.10
CA SER A 10 -24.88 11.56 2.19
C SER A 10 -25.26 12.82 2.97
N ALA A 11 -25.23 13.97 2.30
CA ALA A 11 -25.80 15.20 2.85
C ALA A 11 -27.29 15.07 3.28
N SER A 12 -28.03 14.11 2.70
CA SER A 12 -29.41 13.77 3.05
C SER A 12 -29.55 12.74 4.19
N GLY A 13 -28.43 12.19 4.70
CA GLY A 13 -28.42 11.21 5.79
C GLY A 13 -28.66 9.75 5.35
N GLU A 14 -28.66 9.49 4.04
CA GLU A 14 -28.84 8.16 3.45
C GLU A 14 -27.49 7.44 3.28
N ALA A 15 -27.53 6.12 3.12
CA ALA A 15 -26.34 5.35 2.79
C ALA A 15 -25.85 5.75 1.39
N LEU A 16 -24.53 5.92 1.25
CA LEU A 16 -23.93 6.26 -0.03
C LEU A 16 -24.08 5.11 -1.04
N ASP A 17 -24.61 5.43 -2.23
CA ASP A 17 -24.78 4.46 -3.31
C ASP A 17 -23.60 4.50 -4.30
N PHE A 18 -22.71 3.53 -4.17
CA PHE A 18 -21.55 3.38 -5.06
C PHE A 18 -21.84 2.52 -6.30
N SER A 19 -23.07 2.07 -6.53
CA SER A 19 -23.40 1.15 -7.64
C SER A 19 -22.93 1.64 -9.01
N LYS A 20 -22.89 2.97 -9.22
CA LYS A 20 -22.46 3.62 -10.47
C LYS A 20 -20.94 3.67 -10.70
N VAL A 21 -20.15 3.35 -9.67
CA VAL A 21 -18.67 3.39 -9.70
C VAL A 21 -18.02 2.03 -9.39
N LEU A 22 -18.81 1.05 -8.94
CA LEU A 22 -18.36 -0.33 -8.77
C LEU A 22 -18.24 -1.02 -10.14
N GLY A 23 -17.18 -1.79 -10.33
CA GLY A 23 -16.99 -2.57 -11.56
C GLY A 23 -16.72 -1.76 -12.83
N VAL A 24 -16.43 -0.46 -12.73
CA VAL A 24 -16.07 0.39 -13.87
C VAL A 24 -14.60 0.80 -13.76
N TRP A 25 -13.86 0.77 -14.88
CA TRP A 25 -12.49 1.28 -14.95
C TRP A 25 -12.43 2.64 -15.63
N GLY A 26 -11.69 3.57 -15.02
CA GLY A 26 -11.30 4.82 -15.65
C GLY A 26 -10.21 4.55 -16.68
N LYS A 27 -10.43 4.94 -17.92
CA LYS A 27 -9.43 4.89 -19.00
C LYS A 27 -8.93 6.31 -19.26
N SER A 28 -7.62 6.51 -19.15
CA SER A 28 -6.97 7.74 -19.62
C SER A 28 -6.79 7.70 -21.14
N GLU A 29 -6.89 8.85 -21.79
CA GLU A 29 -6.53 8.96 -23.20
C GLU A 29 -5.01 8.83 -23.37
N ALA A 30 -4.58 8.27 -24.51
CA ALA A 30 -3.18 8.08 -24.82
C ALA A 30 -2.48 9.45 -24.91
N GLY A 31 -1.60 9.73 -23.94
CA GLY A 31 -0.89 11.02 -23.82
C GLY A 31 -0.96 11.67 -22.45
N ASN A 32 -1.90 11.26 -21.59
CA ASN A 32 -1.97 11.65 -20.17
C ASN A 32 -1.55 10.46 -19.29
N GLU A 33 -0.23 10.20 -19.21
CA GLU A 33 0.35 9.10 -18.43
C GLU A 33 0.32 9.32 -16.90
N THR A 34 -0.15 10.48 -16.44
CA THR A 34 -0.28 10.79 -15.00
C THR A 34 -1.30 9.90 -14.28
N SER A 35 -2.27 9.30 -14.98
CA SER A 35 -3.32 8.49 -14.32
C SER A 35 -2.84 7.14 -13.73
N GLY A 36 -1.60 6.72 -14.03
CA GLY A 36 -0.97 5.56 -13.37
C GLY A 36 -0.54 5.83 -11.92
N GLU A 37 -0.54 7.08 -11.48
CA GLU A 37 -0.08 7.51 -10.15
C GLU A 37 -0.91 6.90 -9.01
N LEU A 38 -2.23 6.80 -9.16
CA LEU A 38 -3.14 6.25 -8.14
C LEU A 38 -2.80 4.79 -7.75
N TYR A 39 -2.42 3.96 -8.73
CA TYR A 39 -2.02 2.57 -8.47
C TYR A 39 -0.57 2.46 -7.97
N ASN A 40 0.32 3.34 -8.44
CA ASN A 40 1.70 3.38 -7.99
C ASN A 40 1.81 3.72 -6.50
N GLU A 41 1.01 4.66 -5.99
CA GLU A 41 0.99 5.00 -4.56
C GLU A 41 0.49 3.87 -3.66
N THR A 42 -0.41 3.01 -4.16
CA THR A 42 -0.88 1.86 -3.37
C THR A 42 0.16 0.74 -3.32
N THR A 43 0.99 0.63 -4.37
CA THR A 43 2.06 -0.38 -4.47
C THR A 43 3.32 0.03 -3.69
N LEU A 44 3.48 1.33 -3.44
CA LEU A 44 4.58 1.94 -2.68
C LEU A 44 4.15 2.30 -1.24
N GLY A 45 3.45 1.39 -0.55
CA GLY A 45 3.19 1.49 0.90
C GLY A 45 4.49 1.51 1.72
N VAL A 46 4.45 1.45 3.06
CA VAL A 46 5.71 1.44 3.87
C VAL A 46 6.52 0.15 3.75
N ILE A 47 5.94 -0.89 3.15
CA ILE A 47 6.61 -2.15 2.82
C ILE A 47 6.39 -2.41 1.32
N PRO A 48 7.45 -2.48 0.50
CA PRO A 48 7.32 -2.81 -0.92
C PRO A 48 6.79 -4.23 -1.09
N VAL A 49 5.75 -4.39 -1.90
CA VAL A 49 5.16 -5.69 -2.22
C VAL A 49 5.22 -5.91 -3.72
N GLY A 50 5.85 -7.02 -4.15
CA GLY A 50 5.97 -7.36 -5.55
C GLY A 50 6.44 -8.78 -5.79
N ASN A 51 6.26 -9.26 -7.03
CA ASN A 51 6.80 -10.54 -7.48
C ASN A 51 8.20 -10.31 -8.07
N LEU A 52 9.22 -10.58 -7.26
CA LEU A 52 10.62 -10.36 -7.61
C LEU A 52 11.31 -11.68 -7.93
N PHE A 53 12.27 -11.65 -8.87
CA PHE A 53 13.19 -12.75 -9.04
C PHE A 53 14.04 -12.94 -7.76
N ALA A 54 14.45 -14.18 -7.50
CA ALA A 54 15.23 -14.52 -6.31
C ALA A 54 16.49 -13.65 -6.09
N PRO A 55 17.33 -13.33 -7.11
CA PRO A 55 18.49 -12.46 -6.91
C PRO A 55 18.10 -11.04 -6.51
N ASP A 56 17.10 -10.45 -7.14
CA ASP A 56 16.65 -9.08 -6.84
C ASP A 56 16.07 -8.99 -5.43
N ARG A 57 15.25 -9.99 -5.05
CA ARG A 57 14.72 -10.08 -3.69
C ARG A 57 15.85 -10.13 -2.66
N LYS A 58 16.89 -10.94 -2.90
CA LYS A 58 18.04 -11.04 -1.99
C LYS A 58 18.77 -9.69 -1.87
N LYS A 59 19.07 -9.06 -3.00
CA LYS A 59 19.73 -7.74 -3.06
C LYS A 59 18.95 -6.68 -2.29
N LEU A 60 17.63 -6.64 -2.46
CA LEU A 60 16.76 -5.66 -1.79
C LEU A 60 16.69 -5.89 -0.28
N LEU A 61 16.63 -7.16 0.17
CA LEU A 61 16.66 -7.48 1.60
C LEU A 61 18.02 -7.12 2.23
N GLU A 62 19.12 -7.39 1.54
CA GLU A 62 20.46 -6.99 1.98
C GLU A 62 20.59 -5.47 2.07
N LEU A 63 20.11 -4.74 1.05
CA LEU A 63 20.09 -3.28 1.05
C LEU A 63 19.25 -2.71 2.20
N ALA A 64 18.05 -3.24 2.41
CA ALA A 64 17.17 -2.83 3.50
C ALA A 64 17.82 -3.03 4.87
N SER A 65 18.53 -4.15 5.05
CA SER A 65 19.27 -4.44 6.27
C SER A 65 20.50 -3.55 6.43
N SER A 66 21.26 -3.28 5.37
CA SER A 66 22.50 -2.49 5.45
C SER A 66 22.23 -1.02 5.73
N LEU A 67 21.10 -0.50 5.25
CA LEU A 67 20.68 0.89 5.47
C LEU A 67 19.84 1.06 6.73
N ASP A 68 19.58 -0.02 7.48
CA ASP A 68 18.71 -0.02 8.66
C ASP A 68 17.36 0.67 8.38
N VAL A 69 16.76 0.30 7.24
CA VAL A 69 15.54 0.95 6.73
C VAL A 69 14.40 0.82 7.74
N TYR A 70 14.30 -0.33 8.40
CA TYR A 70 13.24 -0.66 9.35
C TYR A 70 13.82 -0.86 10.76
N LYS A 71 13.62 0.11 11.64
CA LYS A 71 13.98 0.03 13.05
C LYS A 71 12.80 -0.51 13.84
N VAL A 72 12.96 -1.70 14.41
CA VAL A 72 11.90 -2.38 15.17
C VAL A 72 12.16 -2.27 16.67
N GLU A 73 11.15 -1.85 17.43
CA GLU A 73 11.22 -1.79 18.88
C GLU A 73 10.88 -3.15 19.52
N TYR A 74 11.91 -3.96 19.78
CA TYR A 74 11.74 -5.30 20.35
C TYR A 74 11.52 -5.32 21.87
N ALA A 75 11.81 -4.23 22.58
CA ALA A 75 11.70 -4.18 24.04
C ALA A 75 10.23 -4.19 24.52
N ASN A 76 9.33 -3.61 23.73
CA ASN A 76 7.94 -3.35 24.11
C ASN A 76 6.96 -4.04 23.14
N ILE A 77 7.21 -5.31 22.81
CA ILE A 77 6.32 -6.09 21.93
C ILE A 77 5.02 -6.37 22.66
N ASN A 78 3.91 -5.93 22.08
CA ASN A 78 2.58 -6.23 22.61
C ASN A 78 2.04 -7.51 21.97
N ARG A 79 1.44 -8.39 22.78
CA ARG A 79 0.74 -9.59 22.28
C ARG A 79 -0.75 -9.29 22.18
N THR A 80 -1.30 -9.42 20.99
CA THR A 80 -2.71 -9.13 20.69
C THR A 80 -3.38 -10.31 20.00
N THR A 81 -4.65 -10.15 19.64
CA THR A 81 -5.45 -11.14 18.91
C THR A 81 -6.09 -10.50 17.69
N ILE A 82 -5.95 -11.14 16.52
CA ILE A 82 -6.58 -10.72 15.26
C ILE A 82 -7.45 -11.89 14.78
N ASN A 83 -8.76 -11.67 14.63
CA ASN A 83 -9.70 -12.71 14.18
C ASN A 83 -9.58 -14.02 15.01
N GLY A 84 -9.42 -13.89 16.33
CA GLY A 84 -9.25 -15.03 17.24
C GLY A 84 -7.88 -15.71 17.20
N ARG A 85 -6.90 -15.19 16.44
CA ARG A 85 -5.54 -15.72 16.36
C ARG A 85 -4.54 -14.84 17.11
N PRO A 86 -3.60 -15.42 17.86
CA PRO A 86 -2.57 -14.64 18.53
C PRO A 86 -1.63 -13.98 17.52
N ALA A 87 -1.31 -12.71 17.76
CA ALA A 87 -0.38 -11.91 16.97
C ALA A 87 0.57 -11.12 17.87
N TYR A 88 1.76 -10.80 17.35
CA TYR A 88 2.67 -9.83 17.95
C TYR A 88 2.54 -8.49 17.22
N GLU A 89 2.39 -7.42 17.97
CA GLU A 89 2.43 -6.04 17.50
C GLU A 89 3.83 -5.48 17.72
N TYR A 90 4.46 -5.04 16.63
CA TYR A 90 5.77 -4.41 16.62
C TYR A 90 5.62 -2.95 16.21
N THR A 91 6.12 -2.03 17.02
CA THR A 91 6.33 -0.64 16.60
C THR A 91 7.57 -0.59 15.71
N VAL A 92 7.40 -0.02 14.51
CA VAL A 92 8.46 0.08 13.50
C VAL A 92 8.60 1.53 13.06
N LYS A 93 9.84 1.98 12.96
CA LYS A 93 10.21 3.30 12.43
C LYS A 93 10.99 3.14 11.15
N VAL A 94 10.68 3.99 10.19
CA VAL A 94 11.38 4.05 8.91
C VAL A 94 11.99 5.43 8.73
N LEU A 95 13.27 5.46 8.36
CA LEU A 95 13.97 6.69 7.97
C LEU A 95 13.69 6.98 6.49
N PRO A 96 13.10 8.13 6.13
CA PRO A 96 12.71 8.41 4.75
C PRO A 96 13.85 8.32 3.73
N SER A 97 15.05 8.84 4.02
CA SER A 97 16.20 8.77 3.10
C SER A 97 16.62 7.32 2.79
N ALA A 98 16.76 6.49 3.82
CA ALA A 98 17.07 5.06 3.68
C ALA A 98 15.95 4.33 2.90
N TYR A 99 14.70 4.69 3.16
CA TYR A 99 13.55 4.09 2.51
C TYR A 99 13.45 4.45 1.02
N VAL A 100 13.63 5.73 0.67
CA VAL A 100 13.65 6.18 -0.73
C VAL A 100 14.76 5.46 -1.49
N THR A 101 15.92 5.25 -0.88
CA THR A 101 17.02 4.47 -1.48
C THR A 101 16.59 3.03 -1.79
N LEU A 102 15.93 2.35 -0.85
CA LEU A 102 15.36 1.02 -1.07
C LEU A 102 14.29 1.02 -2.16
N LEU A 103 13.40 2.02 -2.16
CA LEU A 103 12.33 2.16 -3.15
C LEU A 103 12.87 2.35 -4.57
N LYS A 104 13.95 3.11 -4.76
CA LYS A 104 14.60 3.25 -6.06
C LYS A 104 15.13 1.92 -6.58
N ALA A 105 15.84 1.18 -5.73
CA ALA A 105 16.36 -0.13 -6.09
C ALA A 105 15.22 -1.13 -6.39
N TYR A 106 14.12 -1.06 -5.63
CA TYR A 106 12.94 -1.86 -5.88
C TYR A 106 12.29 -1.51 -7.22
N ALA A 107 12.07 -0.22 -7.47
CA ALA A 107 11.49 0.28 -8.71
C ALA A 107 12.30 -0.14 -9.94
N GLU A 108 13.63 -0.07 -9.87
CA GLU A 108 14.51 -0.59 -10.93
C GLU A 108 14.29 -2.09 -11.17
N ALA A 109 14.20 -2.90 -10.11
CA ALA A 109 14.00 -4.34 -10.22
C ALA A 109 12.64 -4.72 -10.84
N VAL A 110 11.61 -3.89 -10.66
CA VAL A 110 10.28 -4.11 -11.25
C VAL A 110 10.02 -3.29 -12.51
N GLY A 111 11.02 -2.58 -13.03
CA GLY A 111 10.92 -1.80 -14.28
C GLY A 111 10.17 -0.46 -14.15
N LEU A 112 9.95 0.04 -12.94
CA LEU A 112 9.34 1.34 -12.67
C LEU A 112 10.37 2.47 -12.81
N THR A 113 10.09 3.46 -13.65
CA THR A 113 11.03 4.53 -13.99
C THR A 113 10.77 5.85 -13.25
N HIS A 114 9.58 6.02 -12.66
CA HIS A 114 9.15 7.28 -12.06
C HIS A 114 9.96 7.71 -10.82
N LEU A 115 10.61 6.76 -10.12
CA LEU A 115 11.45 7.09 -8.95
C LEU A 115 12.91 7.42 -9.31
N ARG A 116 13.32 7.36 -10.59
CA ARG A 116 14.73 7.55 -10.98
C ARG A 116 15.28 8.92 -10.57
N ASN A 117 14.47 9.96 -10.72
CA ASN A 117 14.86 11.34 -10.48
C ASN A 117 14.70 11.78 -9.02
N ILE A 118 14.14 10.94 -8.15
CA ILE A 118 14.03 11.25 -6.72
C ILE A 118 15.41 11.08 -6.07
N ASP A 119 15.91 12.11 -5.40
CA ASP A 119 17.17 12.03 -4.67
C ASP A 119 16.91 11.70 -3.18
N PRO A 120 17.41 10.56 -2.66
CA PRO A 120 17.32 10.25 -1.23
C PRO A 120 17.90 11.33 -0.31
N ALA A 121 18.89 12.10 -0.77
CA ALA A 121 19.54 13.14 0.02
C ALA A 121 18.56 14.26 0.42
N ASN A 122 17.51 14.49 -0.38
CA ASN A 122 16.47 15.47 -0.08
C ASN A 122 15.65 15.13 1.18
N TYR A 123 15.80 13.91 1.71
CA TYR A 123 15.04 13.39 2.85
C TYR A 123 15.91 13.10 4.08
N GLU A 124 17.19 13.51 4.09
CA GLU A 124 18.10 13.22 5.21
C GLU A 124 17.62 13.77 6.56
N ASN A 125 16.94 14.92 6.53
CA ASN A 125 16.41 15.60 7.72
C ASN A 125 14.91 15.34 7.96
N ALA A 126 14.30 14.42 7.20
CA ALA A 126 12.90 14.10 7.38
C ALA A 126 12.69 13.25 8.64
N ASP A 127 11.63 13.53 9.38
CA ASP A 127 11.26 12.77 10.56
C ASP A 127 10.97 11.30 10.21
N SER A 128 11.28 10.41 11.16
CA SER A 128 10.98 8.99 10.99
C SER A 128 9.47 8.75 10.94
N ILE A 129 9.05 7.90 10.01
CA ILE A 129 7.66 7.48 9.90
C ILE A 129 7.46 6.27 10.81
N GLU A 130 6.54 6.38 11.77
CA GLU A 130 6.19 5.29 12.70
C GLU A 130 4.89 4.60 12.27
N PHE A 131 4.88 3.27 12.35
CA PHE A 131 3.70 2.43 12.15
C PHE A 131 3.82 1.15 12.95
N LYS A 132 2.70 0.43 13.06
CA LYS A 132 2.63 -0.85 13.77
C LYS A 132 2.47 -2.00 12.79
N LEU A 133 3.30 -3.02 12.94
CA LEU A 133 3.17 -4.29 12.23
C LEU A 133 2.57 -5.32 13.15
N LEU A 134 1.53 -6.00 12.67
CA LEU A 134 0.98 -7.15 13.37
C LEU A 134 1.36 -8.43 12.64
N VAL A 135 2.00 -9.35 13.34
CA VAL A 135 2.49 -10.62 12.78
C VAL A 135 1.80 -11.79 13.47
N ASP A 136 1.15 -12.67 12.70
CA ASP A 136 0.52 -13.88 13.23
C ASP A 136 1.60 -14.82 13.82
N VAL A 137 1.42 -15.23 15.08
CA VAL A 137 2.41 -16.02 15.82
C VAL A 137 2.63 -17.39 15.19
N ARG A 138 1.57 -18.00 14.64
CA ARG A 138 1.60 -19.36 14.11
C ARG A 138 2.18 -19.39 12.70
N THR A 139 1.73 -18.50 11.82
CA THR A 139 2.16 -18.51 10.42
C THR A 139 3.40 -17.66 10.18
N ARG A 140 3.79 -16.79 11.13
CA ARG A 140 4.87 -15.80 10.98
C ARG A 140 4.69 -14.91 9.75
N ARG A 141 3.43 -14.62 9.42
CA ARG A 141 3.05 -13.78 8.28
C ARG A 141 2.57 -12.45 8.82
N LEU A 142 2.85 -11.39 8.07
CA LEU A 142 2.25 -10.08 8.30
C LEU A 142 0.72 -10.24 8.23
N ALA A 143 0.00 -9.64 9.16
CA ALA A 143 -1.46 -9.67 9.21
C ALA A 143 -2.02 -8.28 8.91
N SER A 144 -1.37 -7.23 9.41
CA SER A 144 -1.73 -5.86 9.10
C SER A 144 -0.61 -4.86 9.35
N ILE A 145 -0.72 -3.71 8.71
CA ILE A 145 0.01 -2.48 9.02
C ILE A 145 -1.00 -1.45 9.54
N VAL A 146 -0.69 -0.81 10.67
CA VAL A 146 -1.50 0.28 11.22
C VAL A 146 -0.67 1.55 11.26
N TYR A 147 -1.15 2.58 10.59
CA TYR A 147 -0.48 3.87 10.48
C TYR A 147 -0.94 4.83 11.59
N ALA A 148 -0.11 5.83 11.92
CA ALA A 148 -0.43 6.81 12.95
C ALA A 148 -1.73 7.60 12.70
N ASN A 149 -2.11 7.78 11.42
CA ASN A 149 -3.35 8.45 11.02
C ASN A 149 -4.60 7.55 11.11
N GLY A 150 -4.48 6.33 11.65
CA GLY A 150 -5.58 5.37 11.76
C GLY A 150 -5.83 4.55 10.50
N ARG A 151 -5.13 4.82 9.38
CA ARG A 151 -5.17 3.96 8.19
C ARG A 151 -4.70 2.55 8.59
N MET A 152 -5.36 1.53 8.05
CA MET A 152 -5.00 0.13 8.28
C MET A 152 -4.99 -0.63 6.97
N GLU A 153 -3.88 -1.33 6.71
CA GLU A 153 -3.75 -2.27 5.60
C GLU A 153 -3.80 -3.69 6.18
N LYS A 154 -4.73 -4.52 5.69
CA LYS A 154 -4.88 -5.91 6.13
C LYS A 154 -4.42 -6.86 5.04
N TYR A 155 -3.69 -7.88 5.44
CA TYR A 155 -3.18 -8.92 4.55
C TYR A 155 -3.78 -10.27 4.92
N VAL A 156 -4.47 -10.87 3.96
CA VAL A 156 -5.18 -12.14 4.13
C VAL A 156 -4.94 -13.04 2.92
N ALA A 157 -5.33 -14.32 3.04
CA ALA A 157 -5.33 -15.26 1.92
C ALA A 157 -3.96 -15.41 1.21
N TYR A 158 -2.87 -15.37 1.97
CA TYR A 158 -1.51 -15.58 1.46
C TYR A 158 -1.37 -16.89 0.68
N GLY A 159 -0.99 -16.77 -0.60
CA GLY A 159 -0.81 -17.90 -1.51
C GLY A 159 -2.06 -18.28 -2.29
N THR A 160 -3.20 -17.62 -2.03
CA THR A 160 -4.40 -17.75 -2.84
C THR A 160 -4.25 -16.90 -4.10
N GLN A 161 -4.40 -17.51 -5.27
CA GLN A 161 -4.55 -16.77 -6.51
C GLN A 161 -5.99 -16.28 -6.60
N ALA A 162 -6.18 -14.97 -6.58
CA ALA A 162 -7.48 -14.39 -6.87
C ALA A 162 -7.65 -14.34 -8.39
N THR A 163 -8.74 -14.91 -8.91
CA THR A 163 -9.17 -14.60 -10.27
C THR A 163 -9.66 -13.16 -10.27
N VAL A 164 -8.94 -12.30 -11.00
CA VAL A 164 -9.37 -10.92 -11.23
C VAL A 164 -10.11 -10.89 -12.54
N ASP A 165 -11.43 -10.79 -12.46
CA ASP A 165 -12.24 -10.49 -13.64
C ASP A 165 -11.99 -9.02 -14.01
N LEU A 166 -11.38 -8.80 -15.17
CA LEU A 166 -11.26 -7.47 -15.72
C LEU A 166 -12.68 -6.94 -15.98
N PRO A 167 -13.02 -5.75 -15.49
CA PRO A 167 -14.30 -5.18 -15.82
C PRO A 167 -14.40 -4.92 -17.31
N LYS A 168 -15.59 -5.20 -17.84
CA LYS A 168 -15.86 -5.18 -19.27
C LYS A 168 -16.12 -3.77 -19.79
N GLU A 169 -16.34 -2.82 -18.88
CA GLU A 169 -16.70 -1.44 -19.19
C GLU A 169 -15.61 -0.50 -18.69
N THR A 170 -15.19 0.40 -19.57
CA THR A 170 -14.31 1.51 -19.27
C THR A 170 -15.02 2.82 -19.58
N ILE A 171 -14.90 3.80 -18.69
CA ILE A 171 -15.32 5.19 -18.92
C ILE A 171 -14.11 6.12 -18.85
N PRO A 172 -14.14 7.33 -19.40
CA PRO A 172 -13.12 8.35 -19.16
C PRO A 172 -12.88 8.58 -17.66
N VAL A 173 -11.63 8.85 -17.27
CA VAL A 173 -11.28 9.09 -15.86
C VAL A 173 -12.05 10.28 -15.29
N GLU A 174 -12.26 11.30 -16.10
CA GLU A 174 -13.01 12.51 -15.75
C GLU A 174 -14.45 12.16 -15.40
N GLU A 175 -15.09 11.30 -16.21
CA GLU A 175 -16.44 10.80 -15.95
C GLU A 175 -16.50 9.96 -14.68
N LEU A 176 -15.46 9.15 -14.42
CA LEU A 176 -15.37 8.38 -13.18
C LEU A 176 -15.26 9.31 -11.95
N GLN A 177 -14.47 10.39 -12.05
CA GLN A 177 -14.31 11.37 -10.97
C GLN A 177 -15.63 12.10 -10.69
N GLU A 178 -16.35 12.54 -11.74
CA GLU A 178 -17.67 13.14 -11.59
C GLU A 178 -18.65 12.20 -10.89
N ARG A 179 -18.67 10.92 -11.28
CA ARG A 179 -19.52 9.91 -10.64
C ARG A 179 -19.16 9.70 -9.18
N ILE A 180 -17.88 9.72 -8.81
CA ILE A 180 -17.45 9.60 -7.41
C ILE A 180 -17.90 10.83 -6.60
N GLN A 181 -17.76 12.04 -7.16
CA GLN A 181 -18.19 13.28 -6.50
C GLN A 181 -19.70 13.32 -6.27
N GLN A 182 -20.50 12.73 -7.17
CA GLN A 182 -21.95 12.62 -7.02
C GLN A 182 -22.40 11.62 -5.95
N VAL A 183 -21.49 10.78 -5.44
CA VAL A 183 -21.75 9.87 -4.32
C VAL A 183 -21.48 10.55 -2.97
N GLN A 184 -20.88 11.74 -2.93
CA GLN A 184 -20.71 12.53 -1.69
C GLN A 184 -21.99 13.32 -1.36
#